data_AF-A0A7V9P1G8-F1
#
_entry.id   AF-A0A7V9P1G8-F1
#
_cell.length_a   1.000
_cell.length_b   1.000
_cell.length_c   1.000
_cell.angle_alpha   90.00
_cell.angle_beta   90.00
_cell.angle_gamma   90.00
#
_symmetry.space_group_name_H-M   'P 1'
#
loop_
_entity.id
_entity.type
_entity.pdbx_description
1 polymer ?
#
loop_
_entity_poly.entity_id
_entity_poly.type
_entity_poly.pdbx_seq_one_letter_code
_entity_poly.pdbx_strand_id
1 'polypeptide(L)'
;MLGGRTFLTYNSKLYCGGISFGPVGKSTVYCWNTSTSIWDTVGTKINNVNILCEFNNEIYCGGDFKISQGAQADYIAKLSASTGIKNNSITHLDVKIYPVPFTDRINIDCNCQSEIKKIIVINTLGQSVYFSTSLNQNNEIDLSFLSNGVYYLKIQSNSLQKTVKIIKE
;
A
#
# COMPACT_ATOMS: atom_id res chain seq x y z
N MET A 1 -34.28 -4.49 13.36
CA MET A 1 -32.92 -4.19 12.88
C MET A 1 -32.01 -5.34 13.29
N LEU A 2 -31.52 -6.15 12.35
CA LEU A 2 -30.57 -7.22 12.66
C LEU A 2 -29.15 -6.63 12.60
N GLY A 3 -28.55 -6.43 13.78
CA GLY A 3 -27.32 -5.67 13.98
C GLY A 3 -26.05 -6.29 13.37
N GLY A 4 -24.98 -5.49 13.36
CA GLY A 4 -23.64 -5.98 13.05
C GLY A 4 -23.23 -7.09 14.02
N ARG A 5 -22.60 -8.15 13.49
CA ARG A 5 -22.18 -9.34 14.27
C ARG A 5 -20.67 -9.40 14.47
N THR A 6 -19.91 -8.70 13.63
CA THR A 6 -18.45 -8.77 13.64
C THR A 6 -17.83 -7.49 13.07
N PHE A 7 -16.62 -7.19 13.49
CA PHE A 7 -15.78 -6.14 12.93
C PHE A 7 -14.32 -6.61 12.84
N LEU A 8 -13.57 -6.05 11.90
CA LEU A 8 -12.16 -6.36 11.67
C LEU A 8 -11.48 -5.11 11.12
N THR A 9 -10.29 -4.76 11.63
CA THR A 9 -9.46 -3.71 11.03
C THR A 9 -8.45 -4.34 10.08
N TYR A 10 -8.33 -3.82 8.86
CA TYR A 10 -7.35 -4.28 7.86
C TYR A 10 -6.95 -3.11 6.95
N ASN A 11 -5.65 -2.88 6.76
CA ASN A 11 -5.11 -1.76 5.95
C ASN A 11 -5.73 -0.38 6.28
N SER A 12 -5.78 -0.02 7.57
CA SER A 12 -6.33 1.25 8.07
C SER A 12 -7.83 1.49 7.77
N LYS A 13 -8.55 0.44 7.38
CA LYS A 13 -10.02 0.44 7.19
C LYS A 13 -10.67 -0.46 8.23
N LEU A 14 -11.88 -0.09 8.64
CA LEU A 14 -12.71 -0.91 9.52
C LEU A 14 -13.75 -1.64 8.68
N TYR A 15 -13.70 -2.96 8.68
CA TYR A 15 -14.67 -3.83 8.04
C TYR A 15 -15.70 -4.27 9.08
N CYS A 16 -16.96 -4.37 8.68
CA CYS A 16 -18.02 -4.92 9.52
C CYS A 16 -18.88 -5.90 8.72
N GLY A 17 -19.38 -6.93 9.41
CA GLY A 17 -20.23 -7.97 8.86
C GLY A 17 -21.50 -8.15 9.71
N GLY A 18 -22.58 -8.65 9.11
CA GLY A 18 -23.80 -8.98 9.85
C GLY A 18 -24.88 -9.64 8.99
N ILE A 19 -26.13 -9.62 9.46
CA ILE A 19 -27.29 -10.08 8.68
C ILE A 19 -27.89 -8.93 7.84
N SER A 20 -27.95 -7.73 8.39
CA SER A 20 -28.57 -6.56 7.74
C SER A 20 -27.90 -5.28 8.23
N PHE A 21 -26.70 -5.01 7.71
CA PHE A 21 -25.97 -3.77 7.95
C PHE A 21 -26.03 -2.88 6.70
N GLY A 22 -26.02 -1.55 6.86
CA GLY A 22 -25.97 -0.56 5.76
C GLY A 22 -27.28 -0.32 4.97
N PRO A 23 -27.22 0.46 3.87
CA PRO A 23 -28.38 0.82 3.05
C PRO A 23 -29.11 -0.41 2.50
N VAL A 24 -30.43 -0.38 2.53
CA VAL A 24 -31.30 -1.52 2.19
C VAL A 24 -30.92 -2.13 0.83
N GLY A 25 -30.62 -3.43 0.83
CA GLY A 25 -30.58 -4.25 -0.40
C GLY A 25 -29.21 -4.52 -1.03
N LYS A 26 -28.07 -4.16 -0.41
CA LYS A 26 -26.74 -4.37 -1.02
C LYS A 26 -25.68 -4.87 -0.03
N SER A 27 -25.46 -6.18 0.02
CA SER A 27 -24.39 -6.88 0.77
C SER A 27 -24.43 -6.71 2.30
N THR A 28 -23.86 -7.65 3.04
CA THR A 28 -23.78 -7.57 4.51
C THR A 28 -22.38 -7.34 5.03
N VAL A 29 -21.43 -6.98 4.16
CA VAL A 29 -20.07 -6.59 4.53
C VAL A 29 -19.77 -5.19 4.00
N TYR A 30 -19.39 -4.30 4.90
CA TYR A 30 -19.07 -2.91 4.59
C TYR A 30 -17.69 -2.57 5.10
N CYS A 31 -17.06 -1.58 4.47
CA CYS A 31 -15.82 -0.99 4.95
C CYS A 31 -16.03 0.49 5.24
N TRP A 32 -15.63 0.93 6.42
CA TRP A 32 -15.55 2.32 6.82
C TRP A 32 -14.19 2.87 6.43
N ASN A 33 -14.20 3.90 5.59
CA ASN A 33 -13.01 4.68 5.30
C ASN A 33 -12.85 5.75 6.38
N THR A 34 -11.84 5.58 7.21
CA THR A 34 -11.51 6.50 8.32
C THR A 34 -11.07 7.89 7.85
N SER A 35 -10.59 8.02 6.62
CA SER A 35 -10.14 9.31 6.05
C SER A 35 -11.27 10.13 5.45
N THR A 36 -12.33 9.49 4.93
CA THR A 36 -13.46 10.18 4.28
C THR A 36 -14.73 10.16 5.12
N SER A 37 -14.77 9.40 6.22
CA SER A 37 -15.94 9.19 7.06
C SER A 37 -17.16 8.66 6.30
N ILE A 38 -16.93 7.75 5.34
CA ILE A 38 -17.96 7.16 4.49
C ILE A 38 -17.89 5.63 4.58
N TRP A 39 -19.06 4.98 4.62
CA TRP A 39 -19.20 3.54 4.44
C TRP A 39 -19.26 3.19 2.96
N ASP A 40 -18.44 2.24 2.53
CA ASP A 40 -18.44 1.69 1.18
C ASP A 40 -18.78 0.20 1.21
N THR A 41 -19.45 -0.27 0.16
CA THR A 41 -19.77 -1.69 -0.01
C THR A 41 -18.50 -2.45 -0.39
N VAL A 42 -18.24 -3.56 0.30
CA VAL A 42 -17.16 -4.46 -0.11
C VAL A 42 -17.72 -5.35 -1.22
N GLY A 43 -17.07 -5.37 -2.39
CA GLY A 43 -17.57 -5.82 -3.70
C GLY A 43 -18.13 -7.25 -3.84
N THR A 44 -18.35 -7.96 -2.74
CA THR A 44 -18.93 -9.30 -2.71
C THR A 44 -20.34 -9.25 -2.12
N LYS A 45 -21.34 -9.71 -2.88
CA LYS A 45 -22.72 -9.94 -2.41
C LYS A 45 -22.79 -11.15 -1.47
N ILE A 46 -22.11 -11.08 -0.34
CA ILE A 46 -22.19 -12.08 0.73
C ILE A 46 -23.19 -11.55 1.75
N ASN A 47 -24.12 -12.41 2.14
CA ASN A 47 -25.14 -12.14 3.16
C ASN A 47 -24.87 -12.99 4.40
N ASN A 48 -25.40 -12.59 5.57
CA ASN A 48 -25.33 -13.34 6.83
C ASN A 48 -23.90 -13.65 7.30
N VAL A 49 -23.03 -12.64 7.32
CA VAL A 49 -21.67 -12.80 7.86
C VAL A 49 -21.69 -12.72 9.38
N ASN A 50 -21.21 -13.79 10.02
CA ASN A 50 -21.15 -13.93 11.48
C ASN A 50 -19.75 -13.60 12.03
N ILE A 51 -18.71 -13.85 11.24
CA ILE A 51 -17.32 -13.61 11.63
C ILE A 51 -16.50 -13.08 10.46
N LEU A 52 -15.59 -12.17 10.77
CA LEU A 52 -14.50 -11.74 9.90
C LEU A 52 -13.18 -12.09 10.58
N CYS A 53 -12.24 -12.62 9.81
CA CYS A 53 -10.87 -12.84 10.29
C CYS A 53 -9.85 -12.48 9.21
N GLU A 54 -8.64 -12.14 9.65
CA GLU A 54 -7.48 -11.97 8.79
C GLU A 54 -6.65 -13.25 8.81
N PHE A 55 -6.24 -13.73 7.65
CA PHE A 55 -5.28 -14.81 7.51
C PHE A 55 -4.43 -14.58 6.25
N ASN A 56 -3.10 -14.70 6.37
CA ASN A 56 -2.15 -14.47 5.28
C ASN A 56 -2.35 -13.14 4.54
N ASN A 57 -2.59 -12.05 5.29
CA ASN A 57 -2.82 -10.71 4.75
C ASN A 57 -4.07 -10.62 3.83
N GLU A 58 -5.06 -11.49 4.05
CA GLU A 58 -6.34 -11.50 3.35
C GLU A 58 -7.49 -11.60 4.35
N ILE A 59 -8.67 -11.09 3.96
CA ILE A 59 -9.86 -11.16 4.81
C ILE A 59 -10.70 -12.38 4.42
N TYR A 60 -11.07 -13.16 5.41
CA TYR A 60 -12.02 -14.25 5.30
C TYR A 60 -13.27 -13.93 6.11
N CYS A 61 -14.40 -14.42 5.63
CA CYS A 61 -15.67 -14.33 6.35
C CYS A 61 -16.27 -15.73 6.52
N GLY A 62 -16.87 -15.95 7.69
CA GLY A 62 -17.68 -17.13 7.99
C GLY A 62 -19.11 -16.73 8.34
N GLY A 63 -20.09 -17.55 7.99
CA GLY A 63 -21.48 -17.25 8.28
C GLY A 63 -22.50 -18.17 7.62
N ASP A 64 -23.76 -17.78 7.70
CA ASP A 64 -24.90 -18.56 7.21
C ASP A 64 -25.16 -18.26 5.72
N PHE A 65 -24.16 -18.52 4.88
CA PHE A 65 -24.24 -18.37 3.42
C PHE A 65 -23.70 -19.62 2.70
N LYS A 66 -24.28 -19.91 1.53
CA LYS A 66 -23.86 -21.02 0.65
C LYS A 66 -23.26 -20.57 -0.68
N ILE A 67 -23.26 -19.26 -0.94
CA ILE A 67 -22.84 -18.66 -2.20
C ILE A 67 -22.01 -17.42 -1.91
N SER A 68 -20.86 -17.30 -2.57
CA SER A 68 -20.02 -16.10 -2.57
C SER A 68 -19.52 -15.83 -4.00
N GLN A 69 -19.58 -14.58 -4.45
CA GLN A 69 -19.11 -14.17 -5.79
C GLN A 69 -19.70 -14.99 -6.95
N GLY A 70 -20.90 -15.56 -6.78
CA GLY A 70 -21.56 -16.40 -7.79
C GLY A 70 -21.11 -17.86 -7.80
N ALA A 71 -20.20 -18.28 -6.91
CA ALA A 71 -19.77 -19.66 -6.72
C ALA A 71 -20.28 -20.23 -5.39
N GLN A 72 -20.39 -21.56 -5.31
CA GLN A 72 -20.68 -22.25 -4.05
C GLN A 72 -19.58 -21.93 -3.03
N ALA A 73 -20.00 -21.56 -1.83
CA ALA A 73 -19.13 -21.33 -0.69
C ALA A 73 -19.68 -22.16 0.48
N ASP A 74 -18.88 -23.02 1.08
CA ASP A 74 -19.32 -23.86 2.20
C ASP A 74 -19.20 -23.09 3.52
N TYR A 75 -20.02 -22.05 3.68
CA TYR A 75 -20.11 -21.21 4.90
C TYR A 75 -18.88 -20.35 5.21
N ILE A 76 -17.81 -20.48 4.43
CA ILE A 76 -16.57 -19.71 4.51
C ILE A 76 -16.26 -19.16 3.13
N ALA A 77 -15.88 -17.89 3.06
CA ALA A 77 -15.44 -17.27 1.82
C ALA A 77 -14.30 -16.28 2.06
N LYS A 78 -13.41 -16.19 1.08
CA LYS A 78 -12.47 -15.09 0.98
C LYS A 78 -13.20 -13.83 0.51
N LEU A 79 -13.01 -12.74 1.24
CA LEU A 79 -13.55 -11.44 0.89
C LEU A 79 -12.61 -10.80 -0.14
N SER A 80 -13.03 -10.78 -1.40
CA SER A 80 -12.42 -9.92 -2.41
C SER A 80 -12.81 -8.49 -2.10
N ALA A 81 -12.15 -7.89 -1.11
CA ALA A 81 -12.22 -6.46 -0.94
C ALA A 81 -11.58 -5.87 -2.19
N SER A 82 -12.41 -5.48 -3.17
CA SER A 82 -12.04 -4.38 -4.04
C SER A 82 -11.87 -3.20 -3.10
N THR A 83 -10.66 -3.08 -2.53
CA THR A 83 -10.17 -1.77 -2.16
C THR A 83 -10.50 -0.91 -3.38
N GLY A 84 -11.22 0.21 -3.21
CA GLY A 84 -11.70 1.08 -4.30
C GLY A 84 -10.59 1.72 -5.15
N ILE A 85 -9.48 1.01 -5.30
CA ILE A 85 -8.37 1.20 -6.17
C ILE A 85 -8.64 0.28 -7.35
N LYS A 86 -9.11 0.84 -8.48
CA LYS A 86 -8.77 0.26 -9.78
C LYS A 86 -7.27 0.02 -9.73
N ASN A 87 -6.82 -1.23 -9.87
CA ASN A 87 -5.42 -1.62 -9.78
C ASN A 87 -4.54 -0.75 -10.70
N ASN A 88 -4.08 0.35 -10.12
CA ASN A 88 -2.98 1.17 -10.58
C ASN A 88 -2.28 1.82 -9.37
N SER A 89 -2.51 1.29 -8.16
CA SER A 89 -1.68 1.63 -7.02
C SER A 89 -0.36 0.91 -7.16
N ILE A 90 0.62 1.69 -7.58
CA ILE A 90 2.02 1.35 -7.49
C ILE A 90 2.32 1.01 -6.02
N THR A 91 2.38 -0.28 -5.68
CA THR A 91 2.70 -0.76 -4.32
C THR A 91 4.19 -0.66 -3.99
N HIS A 92 5.00 -0.31 -4.99
CA HIS A 92 6.45 -0.23 -4.90
C HIS A 92 6.93 0.98 -5.70
N LEU A 93 7.73 1.86 -5.10
CA LEU A 93 8.31 2.98 -5.84
C LEU A 93 9.27 2.45 -6.91
N ASP A 94 8.94 2.53 -8.20
CA ASP A 94 9.87 2.10 -9.26
C ASP A 94 10.88 3.21 -9.56
N VAL A 95 12.05 3.06 -8.93
CA VAL A 95 13.22 3.94 -9.12
C VAL A 95 14.31 3.19 -9.87
N LYS A 96 14.83 3.79 -10.94
CA LYS A 96 16.08 3.44 -11.62
C LYS A 96 17.12 4.52 -11.33
N ILE A 97 18.33 4.11 -11.04
CA ILE A 97 19.46 5.01 -10.76
C ILE A 97 20.58 4.67 -11.71
N TYR A 98 21.14 5.67 -12.38
CA TYR A 98 22.24 5.49 -13.32
C TYR A 98 23.13 6.74 -13.42
N PRO A 99 24.43 6.57 -13.69
CA PRO A 99 25.13 5.29 -13.73
C PRO A 99 25.32 4.70 -12.31
N VAL A 100 25.46 3.37 -12.22
CA VAL A 100 25.97 2.69 -11.03
C VAL A 100 26.96 1.63 -11.55
N PRO A 101 28.27 1.72 -11.26
CA PRO A 101 28.96 2.73 -10.45
C PRO A 101 28.90 4.16 -11.02
N PHE A 102 29.15 5.17 -10.17
CA PHE A 102 29.18 6.59 -10.55
C PHE A 102 30.48 7.27 -10.09
N THR A 103 30.85 8.38 -10.73
CA THR A 103 31.98 9.23 -10.33
C THR A 103 31.48 10.44 -9.55
N ASP A 104 30.79 11.35 -10.23
CA ASP A 104 30.35 12.62 -9.66
C ASP A 104 28.84 12.68 -9.45
N ARG A 105 28.06 12.15 -10.40
CA ARG A 105 26.62 12.39 -10.44
C ARG A 105 25.83 11.13 -10.72
N ILE A 106 24.61 11.11 -10.22
CA ILE A 106 23.62 10.08 -10.53
C ILE A 106 22.33 10.73 -11.03
N ASN A 107 21.69 10.06 -11.97
CA ASN A 107 20.34 10.35 -12.44
C ASN A 107 19.34 9.40 -11.79
N ILE A 108 18.16 9.93 -11.49
CA ILE A 108 17.07 9.21 -10.84
C ILE A 108 15.86 9.25 -11.77
N ASP A 109 15.58 8.13 -12.43
CA ASP A 109 14.33 7.92 -13.13
C ASP A 109 13.34 7.26 -12.16
N CYS A 110 12.31 8.00 -11.77
CA CYS A 110 11.34 7.57 -10.78
C CYS A 110 9.93 7.67 -11.36
N ASN A 111 9.28 6.51 -11.55
CA ASN A 111 7.87 6.47 -11.90
C ASN A 111 7.03 6.50 -10.61
N CYS A 112 6.82 7.70 -10.08
CA CYS A 112 6.01 7.93 -8.90
C CYS A 112 4.74 8.73 -9.25
N GLN A 113 3.57 8.23 -8.82
CA GLN A 113 2.30 8.96 -8.90
C GLN A 113 2.23 10.16 -7.94
N SER A 114 3.25 10.38 -7.11
CA SER A 114 3.28 11.40 -6.07
C SER A 114 4.68 12.01 -5.96
N GLU A 115 4.73 13.28 -5.59
CA GLU A 115 5.99 14.03 -5.43
C GLU A 115 6.97 13.32 -4.46
N ILE A 116 8.24 13.29 -4.83
CA ILE A 116 9.31 12.84 -3.94
C ILE A 116 9.45 13.85 -2.82
N LYS A 117 9.38 13.37 -1.57
CA LYS A 117 9.47 14.20 -0.37
C LYS A 117 10.82 14.11 0.32
N LYS A 118 11.58 13.05 0.04
CA LYS A 118 12.83 12.77 0.74
C LYS A 118 13.78 11.97 -0.13
N ILE A 119 15.01 12.44 -0.19
CA ILE A 119 16.15 11.77 -0.79
C ILE A 119 17.29 11.81 0.22
N ILE A 120 17.84 10.65 0.56
CA ILE A 120 18.94 10.53 1.53
C ILE A 120 20.00 9.61 0.97
N VAL A 121 21.27 10.01 1.02
CA VAL A 121 22.39 9.07 0.85
C VAL A 121 22.97 8.78 2.23
N ILE A 122 23.11 7.50 2.57
CA ILE A 122 23.76 7.05 3.80
C ILE A 122 25.02 6.25 3.50
N ASN A 123 26.05 6.40 4.35
CA ASN A 123 27.24 5.56 4.30
C ASN A 123 27.02 4.21 5.02
N THR A 124 28.03 3.35 5.03
CA THR A 124 27.98 2.02 5.67
C THR A 124 27.84 2.06 7.20
N LEU A 125 28.16 3.20 7.83
CA LEU A 125 27.94 3.45 9.26
C LEU A 125 26.51 3.94 9.56
N GLY A 126 25.68 4.12 8.53
CA GLY A 126 24.31 4.63 8.66
C GLY A 126 24.22 6.15 8.79
N GLN A 127 25.33 6.88 8.64
CA GLN A 127 25.33 8.34 8.69
C GLN A 127 24.76 8.92 7.40
N SER A 128 23.87 9.90 7.51
CA SER A 128 23.35 10.68 6.38
C SER A 128 24.44 11.62 5.85
N VAL A 129 24.88 11.40 4.61
CA VAL A 129 25.91 12.20 3.93
C VAL A 129 25.34 13.12 2.84
N TYR A 130 24.08 12.92 2.46
CA TYR A 130 23.33 13.82 1.57
C TYR A 130 21.85 13.80 1.96
N PHE A 131 21.17 14.95 1.83
CA PHE A 131 19.74 15.09 2.07
C PHE A 131 19.11 16.11 1.11
N SER A 132 17.96 15.76 0.53
CA SER A 132 17.10 16.68 -0.21
C SER A 132 15.62 16.33 0.02
N THR A 133 14.74 17.32 -0.14
CA THR A 133 13.28 17.16 -0.04
C THR A 133 12.58 17.04 -1.40
N SER A 134 13.31 17.19 -2.52
CA SER A 134 12.78 17.08 -3.88
C SER A 134 13.88 16.71 -4.89
N LEU A 135 13.47 16.31 -6.11
CA LEU A 135 14.38 16.24 -7.26
C LEU A 135 14.47 17.61 -7.95
N ASN A 136 15.63 17.89 -8.56
CA ASN A 136 15.78 19.04 -9.44
C ASN A 136 15.12 18.76 -10.81
N GLN A 137 15.07 19.78 -11.68
CA GLN A 137 14.46 19.68 -13.01
C GLN A 137 15.13 18.64 -13.92
N ASN A 138 16.40 18.30 -13.67
CA ASN A 138 17.17 17.34 -14.44
C ASN A 138 17.17 15.93 -13.82
N ASN A 139 16.47 15.73 -12.70
CA ASN A 139 16.49 14.51 -11.90
C ASN A 139 17.90 14.00 -11.55
N GLU A 140 18.85 14.93 -11.39
CA GLU A 140 20.26 14.62 -11.15
C GLU A 140 20.67 14.97 -9.71
N ILE A 141 21.57 14.19 -9.11
CA ILE A 141 22.19 14.52 -7.82
C ILE A 141 23.70 14.56 -8.00
N ASP A 142 24.30 15.70 -7.62
CA ASP A 142 25.74 15.85 -7.51
C ASP A 142 26.21 15.26 -6.17
N LEU A 143 27.06 14.24 -6.26
CA LEU A 143 27.69 13.49 -5.17
C LEU A 143 29.23 13.48 -5.34
N SER A 144 29.78 14.44 -6.09
CA SER A 144 31.23 14.57 -6.33
C SER A 144 32.03 14.67 -5.03
N PHE A 145 31.44 15.25 -3.99
CA PHE A 145 32.05 15.41 -2.66
C PHE A 145 32.21 14.10 -1.85
N LEU A 146 31.60 12.99 -2.27
CA LEU A 146 31.76 11.70 -1.59
C LEU A 146 33.13 11.07 -1.94
N SER A 147 33.72 10.36 -0.98
CA SER A 147 34.86 9.47 -1.24
C SER A 147 34.42 8.19 -1.96
N ASN A 148 35.37 7.49 -2.59
CA ASN A 148 35.11 6.20 -3.22
C ASN A 148 34.64 5.17 -2.19
N GLY A 149 33.61 4.40 -2.55
CA GLY A 149 33.01 3.43 -1.63
C GLY A 149 31.55 3.11 -1.91
N VAL A 150 30.95 2.40 -0.95
CA VAL A 150 29.57 1.92 -1.02
C VAL A 150 28.65 2.83 -0.20
N TYR A 151 27.52 3.20 -0.79
CA TYR A 151 26.48 4.00 -0.16
C TYR A 151 25.09 3.39 -0.42
N TYR A 152 24.10 3.85 0.34
CA TYR A 152 22.70 3.53 0.10
C TYR A 152 21.89 4.81 -0.13
N LEU A 153 21.25 4.90 -1.28
CA LEU A 153 20.31 5.94 -1.63
C LEU A 153 18.90 5.52 -1.22
N LYS A 154 18.25 6.32 -0.39
CA LYS A 154 16.86 6.16 0.04
C LYS A 154 16.02 7.25 -0.62
N ILE A 155 14.96 6.86 -1.31
CA ILE A 155 13.99 7.78 -1.93
C ILE A 155 12.61 7.49 -1.36
N GLN A 156 11.90 8.54 -0.96
CA GLN A 156 10.57 8.45 -0.37
C GLN A 156 9.58 9.35 -1.12
N SER A 157 8.43 8.79 -1.46
CA SER A 157 7.26 9.49 -2.00
C SER A 157 6.04 9.11 -1.16
N ASN A 158 5.46 10.08 -0.44
CA ASN A 158 4.40 9.85 0.55
C ASN A 158 4.72 8.68 1.51
N SER A 159 3.95 7.58 1.42
CA SER A 159 4.11 6.37 2.23
C SER A 159 5.04 5.33 1.61
N LEU A 160 5.46 5.50 0.36
CA LEU A 160 6.34 4.58 -0.35
C LEU A 160 7.80 4.99 -0.18
N GLN A 161 8.67 3.99 0.00
CA GLN A 161 10.11 4.18 0.04
C GLN A 161 10.84 3.09 -0.75
N LYS A 162 11.97 3.45 -1.36
CA LYS A 162 12.91 2.51 -1.97
C LYS A 162 14.32 2.83 -1.52
N THR A 163 15.10 1.78 -1.23
CA THR A 163 16.52 1.88 -0.91
C THR A 163 17.31 1.16 -2.00
N VAL A 164 18.35 1.80 -2.53
CA VAL A 164 19.21 1.26 -3.59
C VAL A 164 20.67 1.41 -3.17
N LYS A 165 21.45 0.36 -3.34
CA LYS A 165 22.92 0.42 -3.17
C LYS A 165 23.52 1.14 -4.37
N ILE A 166 24.37 2.13 -4.12
CA ILE A 166 25.15 2.84 -5.13
C ILE A 166 26.64 2.71 -4.80
N ILE A 167 27.50 2.78 -5.82
CA ILE A 167 28.94 2.58 -5.69
C ILE A 167 29.64 3.77 -6.34
N LYS A 168 30.52 4.43 -5.58
CA LYS A 168 31.36 5.53 -6.08
C LYS A 168 32.76 5.02 -6.43
N GLU A 169 33.23 5.39 -7.62
CA GLU A 169 34.57 5.13 -8.17
C GLU A 169 35.36 6.40 -8.45
#